data_AF-A0A945A192-F1
#
_entry.id   AF-A0A945A192-F1
#
_cell.length_a   1.000
_cell.length_b   1.000
_cell.length_c   1.000
_cell.angle_alpha   90.00
_cell.angle_beta   90.00
_cell.angle_gamma   90.00
#
_symmetry.space_group_name_H-M   'P 1'
#
loop_
_entity.id
_entity.type
_entity.pdbx_description
1 polymer ?
#
loop_
_entity_poly.entity_id
_entity_poly.type
_entity_poly.pdbx_seq_one_letter_code
_entity_poly.pdbx_strand_id
1 'polypeptide(L)'
;MFRLVGLVALVALTAVFVACSSSGEASEPVVSAINPTSEAGSAAISSAEIDPASCAGVLTDMEAEDEGDISLFRDSLTDSVKSSQPQIVSMCSAMYDTSMPGREFLAVVLMQFKSDDSAVDHYELMKSAYTETGDALSEINNADEGLTDILSVLIDQDGIGRTIVMRQREWMVTVSAGPSMAASPWKVGDIEAIGRSVLDRVK
;
A
#
# COMPACT_ATOMS: atom_id res chain seq x y z
N MET A 1 -8.92 -20.14 4.13
CA MET A 1 -9.97 -19.34 3.48
C MET A 1 -10.52 -18.17 4.31
N PHE A 2 -10.48 -18.19 5.65
CA PHE A 2 -11.01 -17.08 6.47
C PHE A 2 -10.06 -15.90 6.74
N ARG A 3 -8.79 -15.95 6.32
CA ARG A 3 -7.78 -14.92 6.67
C ARG A 3 -7.71 -13.72 5.71
N LEU A 4 -8.03 -13.90 4.43
CA LEU A 4 -7.94 -12.81 3.44
C LEU A 4 -9.12 -11.83 3.51
N VAL A 5 -10.31 -12.33 3.87
CA VAL A 5 -11.53 -11.52 3.99
C VAL A 5 -11.42 -10.50 5.14
N GLY A 6 -10.67 -10.84 6.20
CA GLY A 6 -10.46 -9.95 7.34
C GLY A 6 -9.59 -8.73 7.03
N LEU A 7 -8.58 -8.88 6.16
CA LEU A 7 -7.67 -7.78 5.80
C LEU A 7 -8.31 -6.84 4.75
N VAL A 8 -9.07 -7.39 3.80
CA VAL A 8 -9.85 -6.59 2.83
C VAL A 8 -11.03 -5.89 3.52
N ALA A 9 -11.62 -6.49 4.56
CA ALA A 9 -12.63 -5.82 5.38
C ALA A 9 -12.09 -4.64 6.19
N LEU A 10 -10.79 -4.63 6.53
CA LEU A 10 -10.17 -3.51 7.26
C LEU A 10 -10.07 -2.23 6.40
N VAL A 11 -10.02 -2.38 5.07
CA VAL A 11 -9.99 -1.25 4.13
C VAL A 11 -11.42 -0.78 3.77
N ALA A 12 -12.47 -1.53 4.17
CA ALA A 12 -13.83 -1.32 3.68
C ALA A 12 -14.95 -1.20 4.74
N LEU A 13 -14.68 -1.19 6.05
CA LEU A 13 -15.72 -1.00 7.09
C LEU A 13 -15.40 0.11 8.12
N THR A 14 -15.99 1.27 7.85
CA THR A 14 -16.64 2.26 8.75
C THR A 14 -16.48 2.17 10.28
N ALA A 15 -16.11 3.34 10.84
CA ALA A 15 -16.73 4.07 11.96
C ALA A 15 -17.27 3.34 13.22
N VAL A 16 -17.02 4.04 14.34
CA VAL A 16 -17.48 3.84 15.73
C VAL A 16 -16.57 2.95 16.58
N PHE A 17 -15.68 3.56 17.36
CA PHE A 17 -15.75 3.63 18.82
C PHE A 17 -14.73 4.65 19.39
N VAL A 18 -15.10 5.25 20.52
CA VAL A 18 -14.43 6.32 21.27
C VAL A 18 -13.24 5.79 22.08
N ALA A 19 -12.09 6.49 22.05
CA ALA A 19 -11.36 6.95 23.26
C ALA A 19 -10.08 7.73 22.90
N CYS A 20 -9.88 8.88 23.56
CA CYS A 20 -8.66 9.69 23.54
C CYS A 20 -7.40 8.89 23.93
N SER A 21 -6.26 9.23 23.31
CA SER A 21 -5.06 9.70 24.04
C SER A 21 -4.06 10.32 23.07
N SER A 22 -3.50 11.46 23.49
CA SER A 22 -2.49 12.24 22.79
C SER A 22 -1.09 11.65 22.92
N SER A 23 -0.32 11.65 21.83
CA SER A 23 1.10 11.99 21.89
C SER A 23 1.51 12.62 20.57
N GLY A 24 1.83 13.91 20.61
CA GLY A 24 2.47 14.59 19.50
C GLY A 24 3.90 14.10 19.38
N GLU A 25 4.13 13.14 18.49
CA GLU A 25 5.44 12.93 17.89
C GLU A 25 5.39 13.44 16.45
N ALA A 26 6.40 14.22 16.10
CA ALA A 26 6.49 14.91 14.83
C ALA A 26 6.38 13.91 13.68
N SER A 27 5.44 14.15 12.75
CA SER A 27 5.33 13.40 11.49
C SER A 27 6.71 13.34 10.84
N GLU A 28 7.30 12.14 10.74
CA GLU A 28 8.49 11.97 9.93
C GLU A 28 8.17 12.40 8.50
N PRO A 29 8.98 13.29 7.89
CA PRO A 29 8.71 13.76 6.54
C PRO A 29 8.69 12.59 5.56
N VAL A 30 7.90 12.71 4.49
CA VAL A 30 8.01 11.82 3.33
C VAL A 30 9.45 11.91 2.82
N VAL A 31 10.24 10.87 3.05
CA VAL A 31 11.58 10.77 2.47
C VAL A 31 11.38 10.31 1.04
N SER A 32 11.46 11.24 0.08
CA SER A 32 11.38 10.96 -1.36
C SER A 32 12.52 10.04 -1.80
N ALA A 33 12.35 8.73 -1.60
CA ALA A 33 13.30 7.71 -1.97
C ALA A 33 12.94 7.22 -3.37
N ILE A 34 13.67 7.71 -4.37
CA ILE A 34 13.55 7.23 -5.75
C ILE A 34 14.07 5.80 -5.87
N ASN A 35 15.03 5.42 -5.02
CA ASN A 35 15.65 4.11 -5.00
C ASN A 35 15.33 3.38 -3.70
N PRO A 36 15.25 2.04 -3.73
CA PRO A 36 15.16 1.24 -2.52
C PRO A 36 16.36 1.51 -1.61
N THR A 37 16.10 1.44 -0.31
CA THR A 37 17.04 1.69 0.79
C THR A 37 17.58 0.41 1.42
N SER A 38 17.04 -0.75 1.06
CA SER A 38 17.48 -2.07 1.50
C SER A 38 17.57 -3.08 0.35
N GLU A 39 18.27 -4.19 0.61
CA GLU A 39 18.33 -5.34 -0.30
C GLU A 39 16.96 -5.99 -0.48
N ALA A 40 16.20 -6.16 0.60
CA ALA A 40 14.84 -6.71 0.55
C ALA A 40 13.89 -5.81 -0.25
N GLY A 41 14.00 -4.49 -0.12
CA GLY A 41 13.26 -3.52 -0.94
C GLY A 41 13.63 -3.62 -2.41
N SER A 42 14.92 -3.79 -2.71
CA SER A 42 15.41 -3.96 -4.08
C SER A 42 14.92 -5.26 -4.71
N ALA A 43 14.93 -6.36 -3.96
CA ALA A 43 14.46 -7.68 -4.40
C ALA A 43 12.93 -7.75 -4.59
N ALA A 44 12.17 -6.94 -3.85
CA ALA A 44 10.71 -6.86 -3.98
C ALA A 44 10.26 -6.20 -5.30
N ILE A 45 11.08 -5.33 -5.89
CA ILE A 45 10.78 -4.64 -7.13
C ILE A 45 10.78 -5.63 -8.30
N SER A 46 9.72 -5.59 -9.10
CA SER A 46 9.62 -6.38 -10.32
C SER A 46 9.99 -5.58 -11.56
N SER A 47 10.61 -6.27 -12.51
CA SER A 47 10.89 -5.76 -13.86
C SER A 47 9.88 -6.24 -14.90
N ALA A 48 8.97 -7.14 -14.53
CA ALA A 48 7.96 -7.68 -15.43
C ALA A 48 6.83 -6.66 -15.71
N GLU A 49 6.16 -6.79 -16.84
CA GLU A 49 4.90 -6.08 -17.09
C GLU A 49 3.82 -6.57 -16.11
N ILE A 50 2.89 -5.66 -15.77
CA ILE A 50 1.82 -5.98 -14.84
C ILE A 50 0.65 -6.61 -15.61
N ASP A 51 0.31 -7.85 -15.24
CA ASP A 51 -0.89 -8.53 -15.73
C ASP A 51 -2.04 -8.30 -14.75
N PRO A 52 -3.09 -7.53 -15.11
CA PRO A 52 -4.19 -7.22 -14.20
C PRO A 52 -5.07 -8.43 -13.85
N ALA A 53 -5.01 -9.52 -14.64
CA ALA A 53 -5.80 -10.72 -14.38
C ALA A 53 -5.16 -11.63 -13.31
N SER A 54 -3.83 -11.70 -13.28
CA SER A 54 -3.08 -12.54 -12.33
C SER A 54 -2.34 -11.75 -11.24
N CYS A 55 -2.23 -10.43 -11.42
CA CYS A 55 -1.40 -9.53 -10.62
C CYS A 55 0.09 -9.89 -10.63
N ALA A 56 0.51 -10.68 -11.62
CA ALA A 56 1.92 -10.87 -11.93
C ALA A 56 2.56 -9.52 -12.24
N GLY A 57 3.84 -9.37 -11.88
CA GLY A 57 4.58 -8.12 -12.07
C GLY A 57 4.34 -7.05 -10.99
N VAL A 58 3.33 -7.15 -10.12
CA VAL A 58 3.19 -6.16 -9.02
C VAL A 58 4.38 -6.23 -8.05
N LEU A 59 4.73 -7.45 -7.61
CA LEU A 59 5.94 -7.78 -6.84
C LEU A 59 6.68 -8.95 -7.51
N THR A 60 8.01 -8.98 -7.37
CA THR A 60 8.87 -10.12 -7.78
C THR A 60 8.65 -11.31 -6.86
N ASP A 61 8.99 -12.54 -7.26
CA ASP A 61 9.08 -13.65 -6.30
C ASP A 61 10.46 -13.61 -5.62
N MET A 62 10.49 -13.52 -4.29
CA MET A 62 11.75 -13.58 -3.52
C MET A 62 12.06 -15.04 -3.18
N GLU A 63 13.22 -15.53 -3.63
CA GLU A 63 13.71 -16.84 -3.20
C GLU A 63 14.22 -16.73 -1.75
N ALA A 64 13.69 -17.57 -0.87
CA ALA A 64 14.07 -17.59 0.55
C ALA A 64 15.47 -18.19 0.69
N GLU A 65 16.51 -17.35 0.67
CA GLU A 65 17.87 -17.88 0.81
C GLU A 65 18.26 -18.16 2.26
N ASP A 66 17.81 -17.40 3.27
CA ASP A 66 18.01 -17.76 4.68
C ASP A 66 17.05 -16.97 5.60
N GLU A 67 16.42 -17.68 6.54
CA GLU A 67 15.56 -17.18 7.63
C GLU A 67 14.12 -16.71 7.30
N GLY A 68 13.29 -17.66 6.86
CA GLY A 68 11.82 -17.59 6.95
C GLY A 68 11.15 -17.70 5.60
N ASP A 69 10.17 -18.60 5.47
CA ASP A 69 9.38 -18.80 4.25
C ASP A 69 8.55 -17.54 3.93
N ILE A 70 9.17 -16.57 3.27
CA ILE A 70 8.47 -15.42 2.68
C ILE A 70 7.67 -15.97 1.49
N SER A 71 6.35 -15.98 1.64
CA SER A 71 5.44 -16.44 0.59
C SER A 71 4.79 -15.23 -0.08
N LEU A 72 4.84 -15.18 -1.41
CA LEU A 72 4.15 -14.17 -2.18
C LEU A 72 2.75 -14.65 -2.57
N PHE A 73 1.75 -13.90 -2.15
CA PHE A 73 0.36 -14.06 -2.54
C PHE A 73 -0.03 -12.98 -3.52
N ARG A 74 -0.74 -13.34 -4.58
CA ARG A 74 -1.27 -12.42 -5.59
C ARG A 74 -2.74 -12.72 -5.78
N ASP A 75 -3.57 -11.69 -5.85
CA ASP A 75 -5.00 -11.84 -6.08
C ASP A 75 -5.56 -10.68 -6.89
N SER A 76 -6.31 -10.99 -7.95
CA SER A 76 -7.05 -10.01 -8.74
C SER A 76 -8.43 -9.85 -8.13
N LEU A 77 -8.65 -8.67 -7.54
CA LEU A 77 -9.89 -8.34 -6.86
C LEU A 77 -10.89 -7.65 -7.80
N THR A 78 -10.53 -7.48 -9.07
CA THR A 78 -11.30 -6.74 -10.08
C THR A 78 -12.77 -7.15 -10.10
N ASP A 79 -13.07 -8.44 -10.27
CA ASP A 79 -14.45 -8.91 -10.34
C ASP A 79 -15.19 -8.78 -9.01
N SER A 80 -14.48 -8.95 -7.89
CA SER A 80 -15.03 -8.83 -6.53
C SER A 80 -15.45 -7.40 -6.20
N VAL A 81 -14.71 -6.39 -6.68
CA VAL A 81 -15.01 -4.98 -6.37
C VAL A 81 -15.91 -4.30 -7.41
N LYS A 82 -15.99 -4.84 -8.63
CA LYS A 82 -16.73 -4.21 -9.74
C LYS A 82 -18.21 -3.95 -9.44
N SER A 83 -18.86 -4.80 -8.63
CA SER A 83 -20.28 -4.63 -8.29
C SER A 83 -20.53 -3.52 -7.26
N SER A 84 -19.60 -3.34 -6.31
CA SER A 84 -19.74 -2.36 -5.22
C SER A 84 -19.08 -1.03 -5.54
N GLN A 85 -18.02 -1.06 -6.35
CA GLN A 85 -17.22 0.10 -6.75
C GLN A 85 -17.11 0.14 -8.29
N PRO A 86 -18.19 0.52 -8.99
CA PRO A 86 -18.21 0.50 -10.45
C PRO A 86 -17.21 1.46 -11.09
N GLN A 87 -16.62 2.40 -10.34
CA GLN A 87 -15.56 3.29 -10.78
C GLN A 87 -14.18 2.62 -10.89
N ILE A 88 -14.00 1.43 -10.30
CA ILE A 88 -12.76 0.64 -10.41
C ILE A 88 -12.81 -0.20 -11.70
N VAL A 89 -11.78 -0.05 -12.53
CA VAL A 89 -11.57 -0.80 -13.78
C VAL A 89 -10.81 -2.10 -13.51
N SER A 90 -9.76 -2.02 -12.70
CA SER A 90 -8.98 -3.18 -12.25
C SER A 90 -8.45 -2.96 -10.85
N MET A 91 -8.33 -4.04 -10.08
CA MET A 91 -7.71 -4.03 -8.76
C MET A 91 -6.85 -5.27 -8.58
N CYS A 92 -5.57 -5.04 -8.30
CA CYS A 92 -4.59 -6.07 -8.03
C CYS A 92 -4.03 -5.95 -6.64
N SER A 93 -3.84 -7.09 -5.98
CA SER A 93 -3.15 -7.17 -4.70
C SER A 93 -1.98 -8.14 -4.78
N ALA A 94 -0.87 -7.78 -4.15
CA ALA A 94 0.29 -8.63 -3.96
C ALA A 94 0.81 -8.46 -2.53
N MET A 95 1.11 -9.55 -1.83
CA MET A 95 1.52 -9.51 -0.43
C MET A 95 2.60 -10.56 -0.14
N TYR A 96 3.69 -10.13 0.48
CA TYR A 96 4.59 -11.02 1.19
C TYR A 96 4.05 -11.28 2.60
N ASP A 97 3.77 -12.54 2.90
CA ASP A 97 3.47 -13.03 4.25
C ASP A 97 4.63 -13.89 4.73
N THR A 98 5.08 -13.64 5.95
CA THR A 98 6.12 -14.43 6.64
C THR A 98 5.55 -15.71 7.27
N SER A 99 4.29 -16.05 6.98
CA SER A 99 3.54 -17.23 7.45
C SER A 99 3.45 -17.35 8.98
N MET A 100 3.83 -16.30 9.71
CA MET A 100 3.86 -16.24 11.16
C MET A 100 2.83 -15.21 11.66
N PRO A 101 1.86 -15.61 12.50
CA PRO A 101 0.89 -14.67 13.05
C PRO A 101 1.54 -13.50 13.78
N GLY A 102 1.12 -12.27 13.47
CA GLY A 102 1.65 -11.05 14.09
C GLY A 102 3.03 -10.61 13.59
N ARG A 103 3.54 -11.21 12.51
CA ARG A 103 4.81 -10.83 11.90
C ARG A 103 4.64 -9.91 10.69
N GLU A 104 5.79 -9.40 10.27
CA GLU A 104 5.95 -8.43 9.21
C GLU A 104 5.38 -8.91 7.89
N PHE A 105 4.74 -7.98 7.20
CA PHE A 105 4.27 -8.13 5.84
C PHE A 105 4.68 -6.92 5.00
N LEU A 106 4.68 -7.12 3.69
CA LEU A 106 4.63 -6.07 2.70
C LEU A 106 3.44 -6.35 1.80
N ALA A 107 2.51 -5.41 1.70
CA ALA A 107 1.34 -5.50 0.84
C ALA A 107 1.33 -4.35 -0.16
N VAL A 108 1.02 -4.65 -1.41
CA VAL A 108 0.82 -3.71 -2.50
C VAL A 108 -0.57 -3.90 -3.06
N VAL A 109 -1.33 -2.82 -3.17
CA VAL A 109 -2.62 -2.77 -3.87
C VAL A 109 -2.49 -1.77 -5.02
N LEU A 110 -2.76 -2.22 -6.23
CA LEU A 110 -2.77 -1.40 -7.44
C LEU A 110 -4.21 -1.31 -7.96
N MET A 111 -4.68 -0.09 -8.17
CA MET A 111 -6.03 0.20 -8.67
C MET A 111 -5.96 1.06 -9.93
N GLN A 112 -6.78 0.70 -10.91
CA GLN A 112 -7.12 1.56 -12.04
C GLN A 112 -8.55 2.05 -11.86
N PHE A 113 -8.74 3.36 -11.97
CA PHE A 113 -10.06 3.98 -11.98
C PHE A 113 -10.51 4.31 -13.40
N LYS A 114 -11.81 4.57 -13.57
CA LYS A 114 -12.38 4.97 -14.87
C LYS A 114 -11.93 6.34 -15.34
N SER A 115 -11.51 7.21 -14.42
CA SER A 115 -11.06 8.57 -14.70
C SER A 115 -10.10 9.05 -13.61
N ASP A 116 -9.36 10.11 -13.93
CA ASP A 116 -8.54 10.87 -12.98
C ASP A 116 -9.39 11.36 -11.80
N ASP A 117 -10.54 11.99 -12.07
CA ASP A 117 -11.48 12.45 -11.03
C ASP A 117 -11.90 11.33 -10.07
N SER A 118 -12.16 10.12 -10.59
CA SER A 118 -12.53 8.97 -9.76
C SER A 118 -11.39 8.52 -8.84
N ALA A 119 -10.14 8.63 -9.30
CA ALA A 119 -8.96 8.34 -8.50
C ALA A 119 -8.72 9.42 -7.44
N VAL A 120 -8.95 10.70 -7.77
CA VAL A 120 -8.89 11.82 -6.82
C VAL A 120 -9.93 11.64 -5.71
N ASP A 121 -11.18 11.37 -6.05
CA ASP A 121 -12.25 11.13 -5.08
C ASP A 121 -11.90 9.97 -4.12
N HIS A 122 -11.32 8.89 -4.65
CA HIS A 122 -10.92 7.75 -3.84
C HIS A 122 -9.70 8.05 -2.96
N TYR A 123 -8.73 8.80 -3.46
CA TYR A 123 -7.57 9.24 -2.69
C TYR A 123 -7.98 10.11 -1.50
N GLU A 124 -8.87 11.09 -1.72
CA GLU A 124 -9.40 11.94 -0.65
C GLU A 124 -10.26 11.16 0.35
N LEU A 125 -10.98 10.13 -0.10
CA LEU A 125 -11.71 9.22 0.78
C LEU A 125 -10.75 8.45 1.71
N MET A 126 -9.67 7.87 1.18
CA MET A 126 -8.68 7.17 2.00
C MET A 126 -7.98 8.11 2.98
N LYS A 127 -7.59 9.31 2.53
CA LYS A 127 -7.02 10.35 3.39
C LYS A 127 -7.95 10.73 4.54
N SER A 128 -9.25 10.88 4.25
CA SER A 128 -10.26 11.16 5.28
C SER A 128 -10.36 10.01 6.28
N ALA A 129 -10.36 8.76 5.82
CA ALA A 129 -10.38 7.59 6.69
C ALA A 129 -9.19 7.54 7.66
N TYR A 130 -7.97 7.81 7.18
CA TYR A 130 -6.79 7.87 8.05
C TYR A 130 -6.77 9.09 8.98
N THR A 131 -7.39 10.19 8.56
CA THR A 131 -7.54 11.36 9.44
C THR A 131 -8.50 11.04 10.59
N GLU A 132 -9.57 10.29 10.32
CA GLU A 132 -10.56 9.88 11.33
C GLU A 132 -10.01 8.89 12.36
N THR A 133 -9.06 8.03 11.98
CA THR A 133 -8.37 7.10 12.91
C THR A 133 -7.36 7.81 13.82
N GLY A 134 -7.01 9.06 13.51
CA GLY A 134 -6.00 9.82 14.26
C GLY A 134 -4.56 9.45 13.92
N ASP A 135 -4.35 8.75 12.79
CA ASP A 135 -3.02 8.36 12.34
C ASP A 135 -2.18 9.57 11.94
N ALA A 136 -0.85 9.48 12.12
CA ALA A 136 0.04 10.57 11.73
C ALA A 136 0.22 10.58 10.21
N LEU A 137 -0.19 11.70 9.60
CA LEU A 137 -0.20 11.91 8.16
C LEU A 137 0.89 12.85 7.69
N SER A 138 1.41 12.59 6.50
CA SER A 138 2.26 13.51 5.73
C SER A 138 1.89 13.40 4.25
N GLU A 139 1.73 14.53 3.57
CA GLU A 139 1.23 14.57 2.18
C GLU A 139 2.11 15.45 1.29
N ILE A 140 2.31 15.01 0.06
CA ILE A 140 2.80 15.81 -1.06
C ILE A 140 1.70 15.77 -2.13
N ASN A 141 0.97 16.87 -2.29
CA ASN A 141 -0.05 17.03 -3.32
C ASN A 141 0.58 17.76 -4.52
N ASN A 142 0.68 17.08 -5.65
CA ASN A 142 1.20 17.60 -6.91
C ASN A 142 0.22 17.40 -8.08
N ALA A 143 -1.07 17.23 -7.79
CA ALA A 143 -2.11 16.97 -8.79
C ALA A 143 -2.15 18.06 -9.87
N ASP A 144 -2.00 19.32 -9.47
CA ASP A 144 -1.99 20.50 -10.35
C ASP A 144 -0.78 20.53 -11.30
N GLU A 145 0.28 19.77 -11.01
CA GLU A 145 1.51 19.70 -11.81
C GLU A 145 1.57 18.43 -12.69
N GLY A 146 0.54 17.57 -12.65
CA GLY A 146 0.53 16.28 -13.36
C GLY A 146 1.56 15.28 -12.84
N LEU A 147 2.12 15.55 -11.66
CA LEU A 147 3.07 14.69 -10.96
C LEU A 147 2.32 13.74 -10.00
N THR A 148 3.05 12.86 -9.34
CA THR A 148 2.48 11.88 -8.41
C THR A 148 2.10 12.55 -7.09
N ASP A 149 0.86 12.36 -6.64
CA ASP A 149 0.44 12.65 -5.27
C ASP A 149 0.92 11.54 -4.34
N ILE A 150 1.34 11.91 -3.13
CA ILE A 150 1.88 10.97 -2.15
C ILE A 150 1.29 11.27 -0.78
N LEU A 151 0.58 10.30 -0.22
CA LEU A 151 0.13 10.30 1.17
C LEU A 151 0.91 9.23 1.93
N SER A 152 1.62 9.62 2.98
CA SER A 152 2.25 8.72 3.92
C SER A 152 1.46 8.72 5.23
N VAL A 153 1.22 7.53 5.75
CA VAL A 153 0.47 7.25 6.97
C VAL A 153 1.32 6.40 7.90
N LEU A 154 1.52 6.83 9.14
CA LEU A 154 2.08 6.01 10.20
C LEU A 154 0.92 5.43 11.02
N ILE A 155 0.89 4.10 11.12
CA ILE A 155 -0.16 3.35 11.83
C ILE A 155 0.48 2.75 13.08
N ASP A 156 -0.01 3.11 14.26
CA ASP A 156 0.48 2.61 15.56
C ASP A 156 -0.58 1.79 16.30
N GLN A 157 -1.17 0.82 15.58
CA GLN A 157 -2.16 -0.11 16.13
C GLN A 157 -1.60 -1.53 16.05
N ASP A 158 -1.33 -2.14 17.21
CA ASP A 158 -0.67 -3.45 17.35
C ASP A 158 0.79 -3.52 16.81
N GLY A 159 1.42 -2.34 16.68
CA GLY A 159 2.80 -2.13 16.26
C GLY A 159 2.91 -1.02 15.20
N ILE A 160 4.12 -0.46 15.02
CA ILE A 160 4.38 0.60 14.03
C ILE A 160 4.42 -0.02 12.62
N GLY A 161 3.38 0.26 11.84
CA GLY A 161 3.33 0.08 10.40
C GLY A 161 3.37 1.41 9.65
N ARG A 162 3.65 1.36 8.35
CA ARG A 162 3.58 2.51 7.45
C ARG A 162 2.85 2.14 6.17
N THR A 163 1.96 3.02 5.75
CA THR A 163 1.29 2.94 4.45
C THR A 163 1.64 4.16 3.62
N ILE A 164 2.00 3.96 2.36
CA ILE A 164 2.15 5.03 1.37
C ILE A 164 1.11 4.80 0.28
N VAL A 165 0.27 5.80 0.04
CA VAL A 165 -0.63 5.87 -1.10
C VAL A 165 -0.02 6.82 -2.11
N MET A 166 0.13 6.37 -3.35
CA MET A 166 0.55 7.19 -4.47
C MET A 166 -0.49 7.18 -5.56
N ARG A 167 -0.83 8.36 -6.08
CA ARG A 167 -1.81 8.53 -7.16
C ARG A 167 -1.17 9.28 -8.32
N GLN A 168 -1.42 8.81 -9.54
CA GLN A 168 -1.10 9.56 -10.75
C GLN A 168 -2.13 9.26 -11.83
N ARG A 169 -2.85 10.29 -12.25
CA ARG A 169 -4.01 10.17 -13.15
C ARG A 169 -5.01 9.15 -12.59
N GLU A 170 -5.52 8.24 -13.43
CA GLU A 170 -6.44 7.18 -13.07
C GLU A 170 -5.83 6.02 -12.28
N TRP A 171 -4.51 6.04 -12.03
CA TRP A 171 -3.82 4.97 -11.33
C TRP A 171 -3.51 5.35 -9.89
N MET A 172 -3.68 4.37 -9.00
CA MET A 172 -3.34 4.51 -7.60
C MET A 172 -2.67 3.23 -7.11
N VAL A 173 -1.58 3.39 -6.36
CA VAL A 173 -0.91 2.28 -5.67
C VAL A 173 -0.88 2.59 -4.17
N THR A 174 -1.17 1.58 -3.36
CA THR A 174 -1.01 1.62 -1.91
C THR A 174 0.03 0.57 -1.54
N VAL A 175 1.07 0.98 -0.81
CA VAL A 175 2.10 0.08 -0.30
C VAL A 175 2.11 0.16 1.21
N SER A 176 1.91 -0.96 1.89
CA SER A 176 1.85 -1.06 3.35
C SER A 176 2.90 -2.04 3.86
N ALA A 177 3.66 -1.63 4.87
CA ALA A 177 4.55 -2.50 5.61
C ALA A 177 4.25 -2.39 7.11
N GLY A 178 4.30 -3.50 7.84
CA GLY A 178 4.01 -3.54 9.27
C GLY A 178 3.85 -4.96 9.80
N PRO A 179 3.55 -5.16 11.10
CA PRO A 179 3.34 -4.13 12.12
C PRO A 179 4.62 -3.75 12.91
N SER A 180 5.83 -4.20 12.55
CA SER A 180 7.05 -3.79 13.28
C SER A 180 8.13 -3.23 12.36
N MET A 181 8.00 -1.98 11.92
CA MET A 181 8.98 -1.32 11.03
C MET A 181 10.43 -1.33 11.56
N ALA A 182 10.63 -1.41 12.88
CA ALA A 182 11.95 -1.47 13.50
C ALA A 182 12.70 -2.77 13.15
N ALA A 183 12.00 -3.90 13.12
CA ALA A 183 12.53 -5.20 12.72
C ALA A 183 12.29 -5.51 11.22
N SER A 184 11.43 -4.71 10.56
CA SER A 184 11.05 -4.90 9.15
C SER A 184 12.24 -4.93 8.20
N PRO A 185 12.31 -5.93 7.30
CA PRO A 185 13.26 -5.90 6.20
C PRO A 185 12.93 -4.77 5.21
N TRP A 186 11.67 -4.32 5.17
CA TRP A 186 11.21 -3.21 4.32
C TRP A 186 11.18 -1.91 5.11
N LYS A 187 12.02 -0.96 4.70
CA LYS A 187 12.12 0.39 5.26
C LYS A 187 11.20 1.36 4.51
N VAL A 188 11.06 2.56 5.07
CA VAL A 188 10.23 3.64 4.49
C VAL A 188 10.63 3.95 3.04
N GLY A 189 11.92 4.00 2.74
CA GLY A 189 12.37 4.26 1.38
C GLY A 189 12.07 3.11 0.40
N ASP A 190 11.97 1.88 0.91
CA ASP A 190 11.64 0.71 0.10
C ASP A 190 10.17 0.75 -0.35
N ILE A 191 9.26 1.06 0.57
CA ILE A 191 7.82 1.11 0.26
C ILE A 191 7.49 2.22 -0.76
N GLU A 192 8.18 3.37 -0.71
CA GLU A 192 8.04 4.41 -1.73
C GLU A 192 8.61 3.95 -3.08
N ALA A 193 9.84 3.42 -3.11
CA ALA A 193 10.49 2.97 -4.34
C ALA A 193 9.68 1.86 -5.04
N ILE A 194 9.11 0.93 -4.27
CA ILE A 194 8.25 -0.15 -4.78
C ILE A 194 7.00 0.43 -5.44
N GLY A 195 6.28 1.33 -4.76
CA GLY A 195 5.05 1.87 -5.35
C GLY A 195 5.32 2.79 -6.54
N ARG A 196 6.42 3.56 -6.54
CA ARG A 196 6.87 4.31 -7.73
C ARG A 196 7.15 3.37 -8.91
N SER A 197 7.89 2.29 -8.67
CA SER A 197 8.18 1.29 -9.70
C SER A 197 6.91 0.63 -10.27
N VAL A 198 5.91 0.36 -9.42
CA VAL A 198 4.61 -0.15 -9.87
C VAL A 198 3.89 0.89 -10.73
N LEU A 199 3.79 2.15 -10.28
CA LEU A 199 3.14 3.21 -11.04
C LEU A 199 3.83 3.47 -12.39
N ASP A 200 5.17 3.51 -12.43
CA ASP A 200 5.93 3.75 -13.65
C ASP A 200 5.68 2.70 -14.75
N ARG A 201 5.27 1.48 -14.36
CA ARG A 201 4.98 0.38 -15.29
C ARG A 201 3.54 0.32 -15.78
N VAL A 202 2.63 1.14 -15.24
CA VAL A 202 1.22 1.21 -15.66
C VAL A 202 0.82 2.55 -16.29
N LYS A 203 1.74 3.51 -16.35
CA LYS A 203 1.55 4.81 -17.00
C LYS A 203 1.51 4.73 -18.53
#